data_AF-R9JE38-F1
#
_entry.id   AF-R9JE38-F1
#
_cell.length_a   1.000
_cell.length_b   1.000
_cell.length_c   1.000
_cell.angle_alpha   90.00
_cell.angle_beta   90.00
_cell.angle_gamma   90.00
#
_symmetry.space_group_name_H-M   'P 1'
#
loop_
_entity.id
_entity.type
_entity.pdbx_description
1 polymer ?
#
loop_
_entity_poly.entity_id
_entity_poly.type
_entity_poly.pdbx_seq_one_letter_code
_entity_poly.pdbx_strand_id
1 'polypeptide(L)'
;MNTQKYITARDAEECKKVVIAFNELYNQTEILVINTGDYGFVLLKYDNYMTGYFNITTYTNNIELFDALWSEWVKEQLISLALNTPLIDLDYEEIFTSLPEKEKRKILDKKDYFRLKLQQVNIYEDFIMVDNSHDYITLEEKERCKIVADIFYESLAKDDLIICDAGKYGYAMLTYYKPPIGFDGIVMFTDSQKMYNTLLREWYTLRIEELAKTMNMSNFDVDVFYEQLSDEQKVPLIQQRQEFIEMSKKIAYFIK
;
A
#
# COMPACT_ATOMS: atom_id res chain seq x y z
N MET A 1 -19.58 7.13 7.17
CA MET A 1 -18.44 6.20 6.98
C MET A 1 -19.00 5.04 6.19
N ASN A 2 -18.40 4.71 5.04
CA ASN A 2 -18.72 3.49 4.34
C ASN A 2 -18.34 2.33 5.29
N THR A 3 -19.30 1.60 5.83
CA THR A 3 -19.08 0.53 6.83
C THR A 3 -18.73 -0.79 6.14
N GLN A 4 -18.21 -0.73 4.91
CA GLN A 4 -18.07 -1.90 4.08
C GLN A 4 -16.81 -2.66 4.48
N LYS A 5 -17.02 -3.91 4.87
CA LYS A 5 -15.98 -4.81 5.34
C LYS A 5 -15.82 -5.96 4.36
N TYR A 6 -14.62 -6.11 3.83
CA TYR A 6 -14.28 -7.08 2.78
C TYR A 6 -13.48 -8.28 3.30
N ILE A 7 -13.06 -8.22 4.56
CA ILE A 7 -12.36 -9.31 5.25
C ILE A 7 -13.02 -9.60 6.60
N THR A 8 -13.14 -10.87 7.01
CA THR A 8 -13.67 -11.18 8.34
C THR A 8 -12.61 -10.92 9.42
N ALA A 9 -13.03 -10.76 10.69
CA ALA A 9 -12.07 -10.62 11.79
C ALA A 9 -11.12 -11.83 11.90
N ARG A 10 -11.65 -13.03 11.63
CA ARG A 10 -10.88 -14.28 11.61
C ARG A 10 -9.85 -14.28 10.49
N ASP A 11 -10.27 -13.97 9.26
CA ASP A 11 -9.35 -13.96 8.11
C ASP A 11 -8.28 -12.87 8.28
N ALA A 12 -8.63 -11.74 8.88
CA ALA A 12 -7.67 -10.69 9.20
C ALA A 12 -6.63 -11.14 10.23
N GLU A 13 -7.03 -11.88 11.27
CA GLU A 13 -6.10 -12.47 12.24
C GLU A 13 -5.17 -13.50 11.57
N GLU A 14 -5.71 -14.37 10.73
CA GLU A 14 -4.93 -15.39 10.03
C GLU A 14 -3.95 -14.77 9.01
N CYS A 15 -4.36 -13.71 8.30
CA CYS A 15 -3.46 -12.96 7.42
C CYS A 15 -2.35 -12.26 8.20
N LYS A 16 -2.63 -11.68 9.38
CA LYS A 16 -1.58 -11.11 10.25
C LYS A 16 -0.53 -12.15 10.61
N LYS A 17 -0.94 -13.38 10.93
CA LYS A 17 -0.01 -14.48 11.21
C LYS A 17 0.91 -14.74 10.02
N VAL A 18 0.35 -14.76 8.81
CA VAL A 18 1.14 -14.91 7.58
C VAL A 18 2.15 -13.78 7.41
N VAL A 19 1.72 -12.52 7.55
CA VAL A 19 2.62 -11.36 7.44
C VAL A 19 3.79 -11.44 8.42
N ILE A 20 3.53 -11.84 9.67
CA ILE A 20 4.56 -11.98 10.70
C ILE A 20 5.49 -13.16 10.41
N ALA A 21 4.96 -14.32 9.99
CA ALA A 21 5.77 -15.49 9.67
C ALA A 21 6.80 -15.16 8.57
N PHE A 22 6.39 -14.36 7.58
CA PHE A 22 7.23 -13.91 6.48
C PHE A 22 8.03 -12.64 6.77
N ASN A 23 8.04 -12.10 7.99
CA ASN A 23 8.69 -10.81 8.27
C ASN A 23 10.17 -10.72 7.81
N GLU A 24 10.92 -11.83 7.89
CA GLU A 24 12.31 -11.88 7.42
C GLU A 24 12.48 -11.59 5.92
N LEU A 25 11.41 -11.80 5.13
CA LEU A 25 11.40 -11.57 3.70
C LEU A 25 11.52 -10.09 3.35
N TYR A 26 10.87 -9.20 4.10
CA TYR A 26 10.82 -7.77 3.81
C TYR A 26 12.19 -7.07 3.85
N ASN A 27 13.17 -7.71 4.49
CA ASN A 27 14.57 -7.24 4.56
C ASN A 27 15.46 -7.85 3.47
N GLN A 28 15.00 -8.93 2.83
CA GLN A 28 15.74 -9.67 1.82
C GLN A 28 15.26 -9.37 0.40
N THR A 29 14.05 -8.83 0.27
CA THR A 29 13.38 -8.59 -1.01
C THR A 29 12.73 -7.22 -1.06
N GLU A 30 12.34 -6.83 -2.26
CA GLU A 30 11.74 -5.54 -2.55
C GLU A 30 10.20 -5.59 -2.47
N ILE A 31 9.67 -6.25 -1.43
CA ILE A 31 8.23 -6.35 -1.17
C ILE A 31 7.87 -5.88 0.24
N LEU A 32 6.60 -5.54 0.46
CA LEU A 32 6.02 -5.24 1.77
C LEU A 32 4.54 -5.63 1.79
N VAL A 33 4.01 -6.09 2.92
CA VAL A 33 2.56 -6.23 3.10
C VAL A 33 2.01 -5.14 4.02
N ILE A 34 1.04 -4.39 3.51
CA ILE A 34 0.34 -3.32 4.22
C ILE A 34 -1.02 -3.84 4.71
N ASN A 35 -1.32 -3.66 5.99
CA ASN A 35 -2.64 -3.94 6.55
C ASN A 35 -3.57 -2.73 6.32
N THR A 36 -4.58 -2.88 5.49
CA THR A 36 -5.55 -1.82 5.14
C THR A 36 -6.85 -1.91 5.93
N GLY A 37 -6.85 -2.67 7.03
CA GLY A 37 -8.00 -2.83 7.92
C GLY A 37 -9.09 -3.67 7.26
N ASP A 38 -10.28 -3.11 7.12
CA ASP A 38 -11.46 -3.81 6.62
C ASP A 38 -11.40 -4.15 5.12
N TYR A 39 -10.39 -3.62 4.39
CA TYR A 39 -10.13 -3.89 2.97
C TYR A 39 -9.13 -5.05 2.73
N GLY A 40 -8.50 -5.57 3.79
CA GLY A 40 -7.55 -6.69 3.71
C GLY A 40 -6.08 -6.26 3.69
N PHE A 41 -5.24 -7.06 3.04
CA PHE A 41 -3.78 -6.94 3.06
C PHE A 41 -3.26 -6.67 1.65
N VAL A 42 -2.52 -5.58 1.47
CA VAL A 42 -1.95 -5.20 0.18
C VAL A 42 -0.50 -5.62 0.12
N LEU A 43 -0.18 -6.55 -0.78
CA LEU A 43 1.21 -6.86 -1.13
C LEU A 43 1.71 -5.80 -2.11
N LEU A 44 2.63 -4.98 -1.62
CA LEU A 44 3.39 -4.00 -2.36
C LEU A 44 4.66 -4.66 -2.91
N LYS A 45 4.91 -4.56 -4.21
CA LYS A 45 6.13 -5.05 -4.86
C LYS A 45 6.78 -3.92 -5.65
N TYR A 46 8.06 -3.70 -5.41
CA TYR A 46 8.85 -2.71 -6.13
C TYR A 46 9.57 -3.39 -7.31
N ASP A 47 9.05 -3.19 -8.52
CA ASP A 47 9.55 -3.85 -9.74
C ASP A 47 10.70 -3.02 -10.34
N ASN A 48 11.90 -3.24 -9.81
CA ASN A 48 13.07 -2.41 -10.10
C ASN A 48 13.89 -2.95 -11.26
N TYR A 49 13.43 -2.87 -12.51
CA TYR A 49 14.36 -2.89 -13.67
C TYR A 49 13.96 -2.06 -14.89
N MET A 50 12.69 -1.67 -15.09
CA MET A 50 12.29 -0.93 -16.30
C MET A 50 11.35 0.27 -16.08
N THR A 51 10.64 0.36 -14.95
CA THR A 51 9.51 1.31 -14.85
C THR A 51 9.42 2.12 -13.55
N GLY A 52 10.00 1.64 -12.44
CA GLY A 52 9.98 2.35 -11.15
C GLY A 52 8.59 2.45 -10.50
N TYR A 53 7.63 1.62 -10.92
CA TYR A 53 6.29 1.56 -10.34
C TYR A 53 6.18 0.44 -9.30
N PHE A 54 5.25 0.65 -8.36
CA PHE A 54 4.83 -0.38 -7.44
C PHE A 54 3.67 -1.16 -8.03
N ASN A 55 3.79 -2.49 -8.02
CA ASN A 55 2.67 -3.38 -8.26
C ASN A 55 2.01 -3.68 -6.92
N ILE A 56 0.68 -3.57 -6.88
CA ILE A 56 -0.12 -3.90 -5.70
C ILE A 56 -1.07 -5.06 -5.99
N THR A 57 -1.29 -5.91 -4.99
CA THR A 57 -2.33 -6.94 -5.03
C THR A 57 -2.96 -7.06 -3.66
N THR A 58 -4.28 -7.04 -3.59
CA THR A 58 -5.03 -7.15 -2.33
C THR A 58 -5.41 -8.60 -2.04
N TYR A 59 -5.23 -9.01 -0.78
CA TYR A 59 -5.57 -10.32 -0.28
C TYR A 59 -6.51 -10.19 0.92
N THR A 60 -7.60 -10.95 0.89
CA THR A 60 -8.54 -11.11 2.01
C THR A 60 -8.54 -12.53 2.56
N ASN A 61 -7.67 -13.39 2.03
CA ASN A 61 -7.52 -14.79 2.39
C ASN A 61 -6.04 -15.10 2.72
N ASN A 62 -5.81 -15.78 3.84
CA ASN A 62 -4.48 -16.08 4.35
C ASN A 62 -3.73 -17.13 3.51
N ILE A 63 -4.44 -18.08 2.89
CA ILE A 63 -3.84 -19.10 2.02
C ILE A 63 -3.28 -18.43 0.77
N GLU A 64 -4.07 -17.56 0.13
CA GLU A 64 -3.63 -16.81 -1.06
C GLU A 64 -2.47 -15.87 -0.73
N LEU A 65 -2.52 -15.16 0.41
CA LEU A 65 -1.42 -14.31 0.87
C LEU A 65 -0.14 -15.12 1.13
N PHE A 66 -0.26 -16.30 1.76
CA PHE A 66 0.87 -17.19 2.01
C PHE A 66 1.52 -17.64 0.69
N ASP A 67 0.72 -18.13 -0.25
CA ASP A 67 1.24 -18.61 -1.52
C ASP A 67 1.82 -17.47 -2.37
N ALA A 68 1.28 -16.25 -2.27
CA ALA A 68 1.84 -15.06 -2.91
C ALA A 68 3.23 -14.71 -2.35
N LEU A 69 3.37 -14.59 -1.03
CA LEU A 69 4.67 -14.29 -0.41
C LEU A 69 5.70 -15.39 -0.64
N TRP A 70 5.26 -16.65 -0.58
CA TRP A 70 6.09 -17.79 -0.95
C TRP A 70 6.57 -17.70 -2.40
N SER A 71 5.66 -17.38 -3.33
CA SER A 71 6.01 -17.23 -4.74
C SER A 71 7.04 -16.12 -4.97
N GLU A 72 6.91 -14.97 -4.30
CA GLU A 72 7.89 -13.88 -4.41
C GLU A 72 9.26 -14.29 -3.88
N TRP A 73 9.34 -14.96 -2.73
CA TRP A 73 10.61 -15.46 -2.23
C TRP A 73 11.26 -16.46 -3.21
N VAL A 74 10.47 -17.39 -3.76
CA VAL A 74 10.97 -18.38 -4.74
C VAL A 74 11.54 -17.69 -5.97
N LYS A 75 10.83 -16.71 -6.55
CA LYS A 75 11.31 -15.98 -7.74
C LYS A 75 12.68 -15.36 -7.51
N GLU A 76 12.86 -14.67 -6.38
CA GLU A 76 14.14 -14.07 -6.00
C GLU A 76 15.25 -15.11 -5.85
N GLN A 77 14.96 -16.27 -5.25
CA GLN A 77 15.94 -17.37 -5.16
C GLN A 77 16.30 -17.93 -6.53
N LEU A 78 15.31 -18.11 -7.42
CA LEU A 78 15.53 -18.63 -8.77
C LEU A 78 16.37 -17.66 -9.60
N ILE A 79 16.07 -16.36 -9.56
CA ILE A 79 16.87 -15.31 -10.22
C ILE A 79 18.30 -15.35 -9.70
N SER A 80 18.49 -15.36 -8.39
CA SER A 80 19.82 -15.39 -7.76
C SER A 80 20.65 -16.60 -8.19
N LEU A 81 20.04 -17.78 -8.28
CA LEU A 81 20.69 -19.01 -8.74
C LEU A 81 20.95 -19.02 -10.26
N ALA A 82 20.08 -18.38 -11.03
CA ALA A 82 20.20 -18.30 -12.49
C ALA A 82 21.16 -17.19 -12.94
N LEU A 83 21.39 -16.17 -12.11
CA LEU A 83 22.21 -15.01 -12.43
C LEU A 83 23.63 -15.42 -12.84
N ASN A 84 24.10 -14.88 -13.97
CA ASN A 84 25.39 -15.23 -14.59
C ASN A 84 25.50 -16.70 -15.05
N THR A 85 24.37 -17.37 -15.29
CA THR A 85 24.32 -18.71 -15.89
C THR A 85 23.40 -18.70 -17.12
N PRO A 86 23.46 -19.71 -18.01
CA PRO A 86 22.51 -19.85 -19.12
C PRO A 86 21.04 -20.02 -18.69
N LEU A 87 20.76 -20.27 -17.40
CA LEU A 87 19.40 -20.43 -16.91
C LEU A 87 18.63 -19.09 -16.84
N ILE A 88 19.32 -17.94 -16.86
CA ILE A 88 18.67 -16.63 -16.68
C ILE A 88 17.64 -16.28 -17.76
N ASP A 89 17.78 -16.89 -18.94
CA ASP A 89 16.87 -16.69 -20.07
C ASP A 89 15.65 -17.62 -20.05
N LEU A 90 15.57 -18.54 -19.09
CA LEU A 90 14.46 -19.47 -18.91
C LEU A 90 13.37 -18.88 -18.02
N ASP A 91 12.14 -19.40 -18.12
CA ASP A 91 11.11 -19.03 -17.16
C ASP A 91 11.35 -19.66 -15.77
N TYR A 92 10.61 -19.20 -14.76
CA TYR A 92 10.81 -19.67 -13.38
C TYR A 92 10.61 -21.19 -13.21
N GLU A 93 9.69 -21.80 -13.94
CA GLU A 93 9.41 -23.23 -13.84
C GLU A 93 10.53 -24.06 -14.47
N GLU A 94 11.02 -23.61 -15.62
CA GLU A 94 12.17 -24.17 -16.33
C GLU A 94 13.46 -24.04 -15.52
N ILE A 95 13.72 -22.86 -14.91
CA ILE A 95 14.84 -22.67 -13.98
C ILE A 95 14.73 -23.69 -12.86
N PHE A 96 13.60 -23.72 -12.14
CA PHE A 96 13.42 -24.61 -10.99
C PHE A 96 13.64 -26.08 -11.37
N THR A 97 13.08 -26.53 -12.49
CA THR A 97 13.19 -27.92 -12.97
C THR A 97 14.64 -28.28 -13.34
N SER A 98 15.41 -27.31 -13.82
CA SER A 98 16.82 -27.47 -14.20
C SER A 98 17.79 -27.44 -13.01
N LEU A 99 17.36 -27.00 -11.83
CA LEU A 99 18.20 -26.95 -10.65
C LEU A 99 18.62 -28.36 -10.16
N PRO A 100 19.81 -28.50 -9.54
CA PRO A 100 20.17 -29.72 -8.82
C PRO A 100 19.15 -30.03 -7.72
N GLU A 101 18.88 -31.32 -7.47
CA GLU A 101 17.92 -31.77 -6.44
C GLU A 101 18.19 -31.19 -5.05
N LYS A 102 19.45 -30.94 -4.71
CA LYS A 102 19.82 -30.29 -3.46
C LYS A 102 19.25 -28.87 -3.34
N GLU A 103 19.29 -28.08 -4.41
CA GLU A 103 18.77 -26.70 -4.39
C GLU A 103 17.25 -26.68 -4.44
N LYS A 104 16.62 -27.54 -5.25
CA LYS A 104 15.15 -27.73 -5.23
C LYS A 104 14.65 -28.07 -3.83
N ARG A 105 15.35 -28.98 -3.14
CA ARG A 105 14.98 -29.40 -1.79
C ARG A 105 15.13 -28.26 -0.77
N LYS A 106 16.19 -27.44 -0.83
CA LYS A 106 16.31 -26.26 0.03
C LYS A 106 15.13 -25.29 -0.14
N ILE A 107 14.69 -25.08 -1.37
CA ILE A 107 13.51 -24.26 -1.66
C ILE A 107 12.28 -24.90 -0.98
N LEU A 108 11.98 -26.16 -1.24
CA LEU A 108 10.82 -26.83 -0.63
C LEU A 108 10.86 -26.87 0.90
N ASP A 109 12.03 -27.16 1.49
CA ASP A 109 12.24 -27.16 2.94
C ASP A 109 11.98 -25.76 3.54
N LYS A 110 12.26 -24.68 2.79
CA LYS A 110 11.93 -23.31 3.21
C LYS A 110 10.42 -23.05 3.22
N LYS A 111 9.64 -23.62 2.31
CA LYS A 111 8.17 -23.54 2.36
C LYS A 111 7.64 -24.16 3.65
N ASP A 112 8.18 -25.33 4.02
CA ASP A 112 7.80 -26.02 5.25
C ASP A 112 8.24 -25.26 6.50
N TYR A 113 9.41 -24.62 6.46
CA TYR A 113 9.83 -23.68 7.50
C TYR A 113 8.79 -22.58 7.73
N PHE A 114 8.30 -21.90 6.68
CA PHE A 114 7.29 -20.86 6.84
C PHE A 114 5.95 -21.39 7.37
N ARG A 115 5.56 -22.62 6.96
CA ARG A 115 4.36 -23.28 7.53
C ARG A 115 4.50 -23.55 9.02
N LEU A 116 5.67 -24.05 9.46
CA LEU A 116 5.93 -24.30 10.87
C LEU A 116 6.01 -23.00 11.67
N LYS A 117 6.63 -21.96 11.11
CA LYS A 117 6.72 -20.65 11.74
C LYS A 117 5.33 -20.02 11.91
N LEU A 118 4.46 -20.14 10.91
CA LEU A 118 3.08 -19.68 10.96
C LEU A 118 2.30 -20.26 12.15
N GLN A 119 2.54 -21.52 12.51
CA GLN A 119 1.91 -22.18 13.65
C GLN A 119 2.41 -21.67 15.01
N GLN A 120 3.56 -21.00 15.02
CA GLN A 120 4.22 -20.49 16.23
C GLN A 120 4.02 -18.99 16.43
N VAL A 121 3.44 -18.28 15.44
CA VAL A 121 3.25 -16.83 15.52
C VAL A 121 2.32 -16.45 16.67
N ASN A 122 2.77 -15.50 17.48
CA ASN A 122 1.96 -14.77 18.42
C ASN A 122 1.75 -13.33 17.94
N ILE A 123 0.57 -13.04 17.38
CA ILE A 123 0.24 -11.72 16.82
C ILE A 123 0.25 -10.56 17.84
N TYR A 124 0.33 -10.85 19.14
CA TYR A 124 0.38 -9.83 20.21
C TYR A 124 1.81 -9.54 20.67
N GLU A 125 2.75 -10.43 20.39
CA GLU A 125 4.15 -10.35 20.89
C GLU A 125 5.16 -10.22 19.74
N ASP A 126 4.85 -10.76 18.58
CA ASP A 126 5.71 -10.72 17.42
C ASP A 126 5.54 -9.41 16.65
N PHE A 127 6.64 -8.67 16.53
CA PHE A 127 6.69 -7.43 15.76
C PHE A 127 7.32 -7.65 14.38
N ILE A 128 6.77 -6.93 13.40
CA ILE A 128 7.36 -6.83 12.07
C ILE A 128 8.59 -5.93 12.19
N MET A 129 9.77 -6.53 12.17
CA MET A 129 11.05 -5.84 12.14
C MET A 129 11.52 -5.71 10.69
N VAL A 130 11.28 -4.54 10.09
CA VAL A 130 11.89 -4.16 8.81
C VAL A 130 13.21 -3.45 9.12
N ASP A 131 14.31 -3.94 8.54
CA ASP A 131 15.62 -3.32 8.62
C ASP A 131 15.62 -2.06 7.74
N ASN A 132 15.96 -0.93 8.37
CA ASN A 132 15.99 0.38 7.76
C ASN A 132 17.32 0.69 7.04
N SER A 133 18.18 -0.31 6.85
CA SER A 133 19.50 -0.15 6.22
C SER A 133 19.45 0.40 4.79
N HIS A 134 18.32 0.25 4.10
CA HIS A 134 18.06 0.78 2.75
C HIS A 134 16.72 1.55 2.71
N ASP A 135 16.57 2.53 3.60
CA ASP A 135 15.38 3.38 3.62
C ASP A 135 15.34 4.35 2.43
N TYR A 136 14.18 4.40 1.76
CA TYR A 136 13.89 5.38 0.71
C TYR A 136 13.38 6.72 1.28
N ILE A 137 13.24 6.82 2.60
CA ILE A 137 12.75 7.99 3.34
C ILE A 137 13.54 8.15 4.64
N THR A 138 13.85 9.37 5.05
CA THR A 138 14.49 9.58 6.37
C THR A 138 13.48 9.43 7.50
N LEU A 139 13.94 9.10 8.72
CA LEU A 139 13.06 9.04 9.89
C LEU A 139 12.32 10.37 10.13
N GLU A 140 13.03 11.50 10.02
CA GLU A 140 12.44 12.83 10.17
C GLU A 140 11.33 13.07 9.12
N GLU A 141 11.58 12.73 7.86
CA GLU A 141 10.60 12.93 6.81
C GLU A 141 9.41 11.97 6.94
N LYS A 142 9.65 10.76 7.46
CA LYS A 142 8.60 9.80 7.78
C LYS A 142 7.69 10.29 8.91
N GLU A 143 8.24 10.91 9.95
CA GLU A 143 7.46 11.55 11.03
C GLU A 143 6.61 12.71 10.49
N ARG A 144 7.16 13.51 9.56
CA ARG A 144 6.40 14.57 8.89
C ARG A 144 5.26 14.02 8.03
N CYS A 145 5.53 13.00 7.22
CA CYS A 145 4.49 12.31 6.44
C CYS A 145 3.42 11.70 7.35
N LYS A 146 3.78 11.19 8.53
CA LYS A 146 2.81 10.72 9.53
C LYS A 146 1.87 11.85 9.96
N ILE A 147 2.41 13.01 10.31
CA ILE A 147 1.60 14.18 10.71
C ILE A 147 0.65 14.58 9.57
N VAL A 148 1.14 14.59 8.33
CA VAL A 148 0.31 14.85 7.15
C VAL A 148 -0.78 13.79 6.99
N ALA A 149 -0.44 12.51 7.09
CA ALA A 149 -1.41 11.41 7.02
C ALA A 149 -2.53 11.57 8.06
N ASP A 150 -2.17 11.86 9.31
CA ASP A 150 -3.11 12.01 10.42
C ASP A 150 -4.08 13.19 10.20
N ILE A 151 -3.64 14.28 9.54
CA ILE A 151 -4.51 15.42 9.17
C ILE A 151 -5.62 15.00 8.21
N PHE A 152 -5.31 14.15 7.23
CA PHE A 152 -6.25 13.77 6.17
C PHE A 152 -7.06 12.50 6.47
N TYR A 153 -6.56 11.64 7.37
CA TYR A 153 -7.04 10.28 7.61
C TYR A 153 -8.58 10.17 7.67
N GLU A 154 -9.23 10.91 8.57
CA GLU A 154 -10.69 10.81 8.75
C GLU A 154 -11.49 11.37 7.58
N SER A 155 -10.93 12.38 6.89
CA SER A 155 -11.64 13.10 5.83
C SER A 155 -11.62 12.36 4.50
N LEU A 156 -10.53 11.62 4.21
CA LEU A 156 -10.37 10.84 2.98
C LEU A 156 -10.79 9.38 3.12
N ALA A 157 -10.80 8.82 4.34
CA ALA A 157 -11.24 7.43 4.56
C ALA A 157 -12.71 7.15 4.19
N LYS A 158 -13.51 8.18 3.87
CA LYS A 158 -14.92 8.03 3.51
C LYS A 158 -15.15 7.60 2.05
N ASP A 159 -14.12 7.70 1.21
CA ASP A 159 -14.24 7.62 -0.25
C ASP A 159 -13.29 6.57 -0.87
N ASP A 160 -13.12 5.42 -0.23
CA ASP A 160 -12.25 4.31 -0.67
C ASP A 160 -10.78 4.72 -0.89
N LEU A 161 -10.33 5.80 -0.24
CA LEU A 161 -8.95 6.26 -0.16
C LEU A 161 -8.34 5.86 1.18
N ILE A 162 -7.27 5.07 1.15
CA ILE A 162 -6.56 4.63 2.36
C ILE A 162 -5.15 5.23 2.37
N ILE A 163 -4.84 5.98 3.41
CA ILE A 163 -3.48 6.47 3.69
C ILE A 163 -2.85 5.53 4.73
N CYS A 164 -1.67 5.02 4.43
CA CYS A 164 -1.00 4.02 5.28
C CYS A 164 0.52 4.16 5.26
N ASP A 165 1.16 3.71 6.34
CA ASP A 165 2.62 3.58 6.44
C ASP A 165 3.07 2.39 5.58
N ALA A 166 3.99 2.66 4.65
CA ALA A 166 4.57 1.68 3.73
C ALA A 166 6.03 1.36 4.09
N GLY A 167 6.37 1.37 5.38
CA GLY A 167 7.66 0.90 5.90
C GLY A 167 8.83 1.74 5.38
N LYS A 168 9.85 1.05 4.87
CA LYS A 168 11.06 1.66 4.27
C LYS A 168 10.77 2.48 3.01
N TYR A 169 9.59 2.33 2.40
CA TYR A 169 9.18 3.02 1.18
C TYR A 169 8.43 4.34 1.42
N GLY A 170 8.19 4.72 2.67
CA GLY A 170 7.48 5.96 3.02
C GLY A 170 6.00 5.75 3.33
N TYR A 171 5.12 6.60 2.80
CA TYR A 171 3.67 6.52 2.95
C TYR A 171 3.01 6.20 1.62
N ALA A 172 1.91 5.46 1.66
CA ALA A 172 1.09 5.13 0.50
C ALA A 172 -0.30 5.75 0.63
N MET A 173 -0.82 6.29 -0.46
CA MET A 173 -2.25 6.50 -0.68
C MET A 173 -2.73 5.43 -1.67
N LEU A 174 -3.61 4.55 -1.20
CA LEU A 174 -4.28 3.54 -2.01
C LEU A 174 -5.64 4.09 -2.43
N THR A 175 -5.99 3.92 -3.70
CA THR A 175 -7.21 4.49 -4.28
C THR A 175 -8.04 3.41 -4.97
N TYR A 176 -9.35 3.65 -5.01
CA TYR A 176 -10.34 2.93 -5.81
C TYR A 176 -10.35 1.41 -5.54
N TYR A 177 -11.18 1.04 -4.59
CA TYR A 177 -11.37 -0.36 -4.23
C TYR A 177 -12.52 -0.98 -5.01
N LYS A 178 -12.24 -2.00 -5.83
CA LYS A 178 -13.24 -2.72 -6.60
C LYS A 178 -13.27 -4.20 -6.21
N PRO A 179 -14.29 -4.70 -5.50
CA PRO A 179 -14.45 -6.14 -5.32
C PRO A 179 -14.64 -6.87 -6.66
N PRO A 180 -14.05 -8.07 -6.86
CA PRO A 180 -13.10 -8.78 -6.00
C PRO A 180 -11.62 -8.42 -6.27
N ILE A 181 -11.36 -7.40 -7.09
CA ILE A 181 -10.03 -6.99 -7.60
C ILE A 181 -9.15 -6.38 -6.50
N GLY A 182 -9.74 -5.61 -5.58
CA GLY A 182 -9.00 -4.88 -4.54
C GLY A 182 -8.74 -3.43 -4.94
N PHE A 183 -7.68 -2.83 -4.38
CA PHE A 183 -7.21 -1.50 -4.79
C PHE A 183 -6.55 -1.56 -6.16
N ASP A 184 -6.83 -0.59 -7.03
CA ASP A 184 -6.21 -0.51 -8.37
C ASP A 184 -5.23 0.66 -8.54
N GLY A 185 -5.16 1.58 -7.57
CA GLY A 185 -4.25 2.72 -7.59
C GLY A 185 -3.41 2.82 -6.33
N ILE A 186 -2.16 3.23 -6.52
CA ILE A 186 -1.23 3.56 -5.44
C ILE A 186 -0.41 4.79 -5.79
N VAL A 187 -0.24 5.69 -4.81
CA VAL A 187 0.72 6.79 -4.85
C VAL A 187 1.63 6.70 -3.64
N MET A 188 2.93 6.72 -3.88
CA MET A 188 3.95 6.65 -2.83
C MET A 188 4.53 8.03 -2.52
N PHE A 189 4.80 8.25 -1.23
CA PHE A 189 5.30 9.51 -0.71
C PHE A 189 6.52 9.29 0.16
N THR A 190 7.63 9.89 -0.27
CA THR A 190 8.86 10.04 0.51
C THR A 190 9.13 11.50 0.88
N ASP A 191 8.18 12.39 0.59
CA ASP A 191 8.24 13.84 0.83
C ASP A 191 6.86 14.34 1.29
N SER A 192 6.83 14.96 2.46
CA SER A 192 5.64 15.41 3.17
C SER A 192 4.98 16.61 2.52
N GLN A 193 5.74 17.50 1.85
CA GLN A 193 5.16 18.62 1.10
C GLN A 193 4.38 18.12 -0.11
N LYS A 194 4.96 17.19 -0.88
CA LYS A 194 4.30 16.53 -2.02
C LYS A 194 3.09 15.74 -1.56
N MET A 195 3.19 15.01 -0.45
CA MET A 195 2.08 14.30 0.16
C MET A 195 0.95 15.27 0.51
N TYR A 196 1.24 16.34 1.24
CA TYR A 196 0.26 17.33 1.65
C TYR A 196 -0.45 17.98 0.45
N ASN A 197 0.32 18.41 -0.56
CA ASN A 197 -0.25 19.05 -1.75
C ASN A 197 -1.16 18.08 -2.53
N THR A 198 -0.77 16.81 -2.62
CA THR A 198 -1.55 15.77 -3.29
C THR A 198 -2.85 15.51 -2.53
N LEU A 199 -2.75 15.21 -1.23
CA LEU A 199 -3.92 14.91 -0.40
C LEU A 199 -4.87 16.10 -0.27
N LEU A 200 -4.36 17.33 -0.20
CA LEU A 200 -5.18 18.54 -0.22
C LEU A 200 -5.97 18.68 -1.52
N ARG A 201 -5.35 18.35 -2.66
CA ARG A 201 -6.03 18.34 -3.95
C ARG A 201 -7.12 17.28 -3.96
N GLU A 202 -6.82 16.03 -3.59
CA GLU A 202 -7.83 14.95 -3.54
C GLU A 202 -8.99 15.29 -2.61
N TRP A 203 -8.68 15.83 -1.42
CA TRP A 203 -9.69 16.30 -0.48
C TRP A 203 -10.59 17.38 -1.08
N TYR A 204 -10.03 18.32 -1.84
CA TYR A 204 -10.80 19.40 -2.45
C TYR A 204 -11.66 18.88 -3.62
N THR A 205 -11.11 18.01 -4.47
CA THR A 205 -11.82 17.32 -5.55
C THR A 205 -13.07 16.62 -5.00
N LEU A 206 -12.95 15.87 -3.91
CA LEU A 206 -14.08 15.18 -3.28
C LEU A 206 -15.16 16.15 -2.78
N ARG A 207 -14.81 17.33 -2.27
CA ARG A 207 -15.80 18.35 -1.87
C ARG A 207 -16.57 18.91 -3.06
N ILE A 208 -15.88 19.09 -4.19
CA ILE A 208 -16.52 19.50 -5.45
C ILE A 208 -17.47 18.40 -5.93
N GLU A 209 -17.04 17.13 -5.87
CA GLU A 209 -17.90 16.00 -6.25
C GLU A 209 -19.12 15.83 -5.34
N GLU A 210 -18.96 16.01 -4.03
CA GLU A 210 -20.08 16.03 -3.08
C GLU A 210 -21.10 17.11 -3.48
N LEU A 211 -20.65 18.33 -3.79
CA LEU A 211 -21.52 19.41 -4.25
C LEU A 211 -22.26 19.02 -5.53
N ALA A 212 -21.55 18.48 -6.52
CA ALA A 212 -22.17 18.05 -7.78
C ALA A 212 -23.23 16.97 -7.56
N LYS A 213 -22.97 16.00 -6.67
CA LYS A 213 -23.96 14.98 -6.26
C LYS A 213 -25.20 15.63 -5.65
N THR A 214 -25.06 16.66 -4.79
CA THR A 214 -26.21 17.38 -4.24
C THR A 214 -27.01 18.15 -5.29
N MET A 215 -26.39 18.52 -6.41
CA MET A 215 -27.04 19.16 -7.55
C MET A 215 -27.60 18.16 -8.57
N ASN A 216 -27.60 16.86 -8.27
CA ASN A 216 -27.98 15.77 -9.18
C ASN A 216 -27.19 15.74 -10.50
N MET A 217 -25.95 16.24 -10.48
CA MET A 217 -25.03 16.09 -11.60
C MET A 217 -24.23 14.80 -11.41
N SER A 218 -24.35 13.88 -12.37
CA SER A 218 -23.61 12.61 -12.37
C SER A 218 -22.77 12.51 -13.64
N ASN A 219 -21.62 11.82 -13.52
CA ASN A 219 -20.69 11.56 -14.62
C ASN A 219 -20.17 12.83 -15.32
N PHE A 220 -19.55 13.71 -14.54
CA PHE A 220 -18.96 14.96 -14.99
C PHE A 220 -17.45 14.94 -14.75
N ASP A 221 -16.72 15.72 -15.54
CA ASP A 221 -15.34 16.07 -15.24
C ASP A 221 -15.34 17.13 -14.13
N VAL A 222 -14.63 16.85 -13.02
CA VAL A 222 -14.67 17.69 -11.81
C VAL A 222 -14.18 19.10 -12.08
N ASP A 223 -13.15 19.25 -12.92
CA ASP A 223 -12.59 20.56 -13.27
C ASP A 223 -13.60 21.34 -14.12
N VAL A 224 -14.21 20.69 -15.12
CA VAL A 224 -15.26 21.31 -15.96
C VAL A 224 -16.48 21.72 -15.12
N PHE A 225 -16.91 20.86 -14.19
CA PHE A 225 -18.01 21.20 -13.28
C PHE A 225 -17.67 22.40 -12.40
N TYR A 226 -16.46 22.41 -11.82
CA TYR A 226 -16.01 23.52 -11.00
C TYR A 226 -16.00 24.85 -11.78
N GLU A 227 -15.53 24.85 -13.02
CA GLU A 227 -15.51 26.05 -13.86
C GLU A 227 -16.93 26.62 -14.09
N GLN A 228 -17.93 25.76 -14.24
CA GLN A 228 -19.33 26.12 -14.48
C GLN A 228 -20.06 26.67 -13.24
N LEU A 229 -19.53 26.45 -12.03
CA LEU A 229 -20.13 26.99 -10.81
C LEU A 229 -20.13 28.52 -10.83
N SER A 230 -21.22 29.12 -10.34
CA SER A 230 -21.29 30.56 -10.11
C SER A 230 -20.31 30.98 -9.00
N ASP A 231 -19.95 32.26 -8.98
CA ASP A 231 -19.07 32.80 -7.93
C ASP A 231 -19.67 32.56 -6.53
N GLU A 232 -20.98 32.71 -6.37
CA GLU A 232 -21.69 32.42 -5.11
C GLU A 232 -21.56 30.95 -4.68
N GLN A 233 -21.55 30.01 -5.63
CA GLN A 233 -21.37 28.58 -5.35
C GLN A 233 -19.91 28.22 -5.04
N LYS A 234 -18.94 28.95 -5.59
CA LYS A 234 -17.51 28.75 -5.33
C LYS A 234 -17.07 29.27 -3.96
N VAL A 235 -17.70 30.34 -3.46
CA VAL A 235 -17.31 30.99 -2.19
C VAL A 235 -17.25 30.01 -1.01
N PRO A 236 -18.28 29.18 -0.72
CA PRO A 236 -18.22 28.21 0.38
C PRO A 236 -17.10 27.19 0.23
N LEU A 237 -16.86 26.69 -0.99
CA LEU A 237 -15.78 25.72 -1.26
C LEU A 237 -14.40 26.35 -1.01
N ILE A 238 -14.18 27.56 -1.51
CA ILE A 238 -12.92 28.30 -1.31
C ILE A 238 -12.68 28.58 0.18
N GLN A 239 -13.72 29.02 0.90
CA GLN A 239 -13.63 29.28 2.33
C GLN A 239 -13.31 28.01 3.11
N GLN A 240 -14.02 26.91 2.85
CA GLN A 240 -13.77 25.62 3.50
C GLN A 240 -12.33 25.14 3.26
N ARG A 241 -11.83 25.30 2.03
CA ARG A 241 -10.44 24.98 1.68
C ARG A 241 -9.45 25.84 2.45
N GLN A 242 -9.68 27.15 2.54
CA GLN A 242 -8.78 28.04 3.27
C GLN A 242 -8.76 27.70 4.77
N GLU A 243 -9.93 27.49 5.38
CA GLU A 243 -10.05 27.09 6.79
C GLU A 243 -9.30 25.78 7.07
N PHE A 244 -9.41 24.80 6.18
CA PHE A 244 -8.67 23.53 6.28
C PHE A 244 -7.15 23.73 6.15
N ILE A 245 -6.70 24.58 5.22
CA ILE A 245 -5.28 24.93 5.07
C ILE A 245 -4.76 25.60 6.34
N GLU A 246 -5.47 26.59 6.88
CA GLU A 246 -5.06 27.28 8.11
C GLU A 246 -5.01 26.34 9.32
N MET A 247 -5.97 25.43 9.45
CA MET A 247 -5.97 24.43 10.51
C MET A 247 -4.80 23.45 10.36
N SER A 248 -4.59 22.92 9.15
CA SER A 248 -3.54 21.94 8.90
C SER A 248 -2.14 22.54 9.06
N LYS A 249 -1.89 23.79 8.66
CA LYS A 249 -0.60 24.49 8.86
C LYS A 249 -0.25 24.72 10.33
N LYS A 250 -1.23 24.78 11.24
CA LYS A 250 -0.97 24.85 12.69
C LYS A 250 -0.37 23.54 13.23
N ILE A 251 -0.72 22.40 12.61
CA ILE A 251 -0.26 21.07 13.00
C ILE A 251 1.02 20.73 12.23
N ALA A 252 1.00 20.89 10.91
CA ALA A 252 2.11 20.63 10.00
C ALA A 252 2.85 21.93 9.66
N TYR A 253 3.47 22.56 10.66
CA TYR A 253 4.17 23.86 10.52
C TYR A 253 5.37 23.84 9.55
N PHE A 254 5.84 22.65 9.19
CA PHE A 254 6.92 22.44 8.23
C PHE A 254 6.46 22.53 6.76
N ILE A 255 5.14 22.52 6.51
CA ILE A 255 4.54 22.69 5.18
C ILE A 255 4.57 24.17 4.80
N LYS A 256 5.18 24.46 3.65
CA LYS A 256 5.32 25.82 3.10
C LYS A 256 4.14 26.16 2.21
#